data_AF-A0A086SZ42-F1
#
_entry.id   AF-A0A086SZ42-F1
#
_cell.length_a   1.000
_cell.length_b   1.000
_cell.length_c   1.000
_cell.angle_alpha   90.00
_cell.angle_beta   90.00
_cell.angle_gamma   90.00
#
_symmetry.space_group_name_H-M   'P 1'
#
loop_
_entity.id
_entity.type
_entity.pdbx_description
1 polymer ?
#
loop_
_entity_poly.entity_id
_entity_poly.type
_entity_poly.pdbx_seq_one_letter_code
_entity_poly.pdbx_strand_id
1 'polypeptide(L)'
;MDTARPSYTRILSAYAARFRRPWVVFLVSTAILGLVAFTTSHLRTACAYGGCCPSWTMPVHYRSWGGSSGGSHRDQETSVRLLQADRSECAQFPDTSNILLVMKTGASEAYARVPTQLLTNMRCLPDFLIFSDMEQTIAGHEILDSLDTVLPEAKSGNKDFGLYARQKKCPLAQEDCNGGIKVAPEAWALDKYKNIHVAEKAYALRPYHDWYIFVDADTYVVWPTLVEWLAQFDPRKKHYMGSVALLVGHPFAHGGSGYVLSQGTMRAFFDGKSGVANKYDMAAKTTCCGDALFSKAVEEETGVDVKNAYHEQWPTVNGEQPHSLAYGEKQWCQPIVTMHHVSSHVVSEMNALERARKFSSPMRIRDIYQHFVQGELPRTREGWDNMSDDVHYLNTTAPGADKWKSGKVKTEGLSQLEQEAHLSFHNCRLACQNLPDCLQCRHHGGVCSMSTTVKHGRPAQNKSAGAEEDTEEDDRWMSGWDLERIEAWVRGHEECGEVVWPTP
;
A
#
# COMPACT_ATOMS: atom_id res chain seq x y z
N MET A 1 -24.25 11.47 65.38
CA MET A 1 -23.14 10.96 66.22
C MET A 1 -22.37 9.99 65.35
N ASP A 2 -21.11 10.31 65.05
CA ASP A 2 -19.91 9.46 65.06
C ASP A 2 -20.07 7.95 64.76
N THR A 3 -19.22 7.21 64.05
CA THR A 3 -17.88 7.36 63.44
C THR A 3 -17.66 6.01 62.71
N ALA A 4 -17.22 5.97 61.44
CA ALA A 4 -15.86 5.70 60.97
C ALA A 4 -15.17 4.36 61.36
N ARG A 5 -14.69 3.66 60.30
CA ARG A 5 -13.55 2.69 60.15
C ARG A 5 -13.79 1.20 60.48
N PRO A 6 -13.04 0.23 59.85
CA PRO A 6 -11.59 0.33 59.55
C PRO A 6 -11.03 -0.19 58.20
N SER A 7 -9.76 0.20 58.01
CA SER A 7 -8.82 -0.03 56.91
C SER A 7 -7.80 -1.13 57.22
N TYR A 8 -7.34 -1.82 56.16
CA TYR A 8 -6.37 -2.92 56.16
C TYR A 8 -4.91 -2.50 56.42
N THR A 9 -4.12 -3.41 57.00
CA THR A 9 -2.76 -3.19 57.51
C THR A 9 -1.85 -4.42 57.23
N ARG A 10 -0.67 -4.19 56.59
CA ARG A 10 0.67 -4.84 56.75
C ARG A 10 0.87 -6.32 56.31
N ILE A 11 2.06 -6.88 55.99
CA ILE A 11 3.47 -6.46 55.77
C ILE A 11 4.25 -7.64 55.13
N LEU A 12 5.34 -7.28 54.43
CA LEU A 12 6.51 -8.04 53.95
C LEU A 12 7.03 -9.21 54.81
N SER A 13 7.53 -10.26 54.16
CA SER A 13 8.44 -11.26 54.75
C SER A 13 9.69 -11.45 53.90
N ALA A 14 10.85 -11.33 54.54
CA ALA A 14 12.19 -11.63 54.04
C ALA A 14 12.75 -12.87 54.74
N TYR A 15 13.57 -13.69 54.06
CA TYR A 15 14.63 -14.56 54.61
C TYR A 15 15.56 -14.93 53.43
N ALA A 16 16.80 -14.47 53.27
CA ALA A 16 18.03 -14.50 54.10
C ALA A 16 18.86 -15.80 53.96
N ALA A 17 19.97 -15.72 53.22
CA ALA A 17 21.26 -16.45 53.40
C ALA A 17 22.20 -16.08 52.22
N ARG A 18 23.52 -15.90 52.30
CA ARG A 18 24.57 -15.84 53.34
C ARG A 18 25.91 -15.49 52.63
N PHE A 19 26.91 -15.01 53.38
CA PHE A 19 28.36 -14.78 53.06
C PHE A 19 28.71 -13.45 52.37
N ARG A 20 29.36 -12.43 52.98
CA ARG A 20 30.61 -12.25 53.77
C ARG A 20 31.94 -12.44 53.01
N ARG A 21 32.49 -11.27 52.62
CA ARG A 21 33.89 -10.76 52.61
C ARG A 21 34.69 -10.75 51.28
N PRO A 22 35.54 -9.70 51.09
CA PRO A 22 36.06 -9.19 49.81
C PRO A 22 37.46 -9.74 49.50
N TRP A 23 38.15 -9.23 48.46
CA TRP A 23 39.54 -9.52 48.03
C TRP A 23 39.74 -10.40 46.77
N VAL A 24 39.20 -10.06 45.59
CA VAL A 24 39.76 -10.52 44.27
C VAL A 24 39.38 -9.58 43.11
N VAL A 25 39.74 -8.29 43.14
CA VAL A 25 39.48 -7.37 41.99
C VAL A 25 40.74 -6.63 41.49
N PHE A 26 41.94 -6.96 41.98
CA PHE A 26 43.15 -6.18 41.66
C PHE A 26 44.25 -6.90 40.86
N LEU A 27 43.99 -8.05 40.23
CA LEU A 27 45.05 -8.83 39.55
C LEU A 27 44.78 -9.29 38.11
N VAL A 28 43.76 -8.76 37.41
CA VAL A 28 43.53 -9.11 35.99
C VAL A 28 43.67 -7.90 35.04
N SER A 29 43.72 -6.68 35.58
CA SER A 29 43.86 -5.44 34.79
C SER A 29 45.31 -5.04 34.47
N THR A 30 46.33 -5.71 35.04
CA THR A 30 47.75 -5.40 34.82
C THR A 30 48.45 -6.34 33.81
N ALA A 31 47.82 -7.43 33.39
CA ALA A 31 48.41 -8.38 32.43
C ALA A 31 48.15 -8.04 30.94
N ILE A 32 47.16 -7.19 30.64
CA ILE A 32 46.78 -6.85 29.26
C ILE A 32 47.47 -5.57 28.76
N LEU A 33 47.92 -4.69 29.66
CA LEU A 33 48.68 -3.47 29.31
C LEU A 33 50.18 -3.74 29.05
N GLY A 34 50.71 -4.88 29.49
CA GLY A 34 52.11 -5.29 29.24
C GLY A 34 52.36 -5.91 27.86
N LEU A 35 51.32 -6.42 27.19
CA LEU A 35 51.43 -7.11 25.89
C LEU A 35 51.25 -6.18 24.68
N VAL A 36 50.71 -4.97 24.87
CA VAL A 36 50.56 -3.95 23.82
C VAL A 36 51.80 -3.05 23.71
N ALA A 37 52.65 -3.00 24.74
CA ALA A 37 53.88 -2.22 24.74
C ALA A 37 55.11 -2.98 24.19
N PHE A 38 55.02 -4.30 23.96
CA PHE A 38 56.16 -5.12 23.50
C PHE A 38 56.18 -5.38 21.98
N THR A 39 55.11 -5.04 21.25
CA THR A 39 55.04 -5.20 19.77
C THR A 39 55.22 -3.89 18.99
N THR A 40 55.42 -2.77 19.69
CA THR A 40 55.61 -1.43 19.08
C THR A 40 57.05 -0.91 19.15
N SER A 41 58.01 -1.67 19.69
CA SER A 41 59.43 -1.28 19.79
C SER A 41 60.32 -1.76 18.64
N HIS A 42 59.80 -2.50 17.66
CA HIS A 42 60.58 -2.98 16.50
C HIS A 42 60.31 -2.27 15.17
N LEU A 43 59.62 -1.13 15.18
CA LEU A 43 59.42 -0.29 14.00
C LEU A 43 59.84 1.15 14.30
N ARG A 44 61.16 1.42 14.26
CA ARG A 44 61.74 2.76 14.05
C ARG A 44 63.25 2.71 13.84
N THR A 45 63.67 2.60 12.59
CA THR A 45 64.92 3.13 11.99
C THR A 45 64.87 2.72 10.52
N ALA A 46 64.94 3.58 9.49
CA ALA A 46 65.40 4.94 9.38
C ALA A 46 64.69 5.64 8.20
N CYS A 47 64.25 6.89 8.41
CA CYS A 47 64.09 7.87 7.33
C CYS A 47 65.07 8.99 7.63
N ALA A 48 66.05 9.18 6.75
CA ALA A 48 66.96 10.31 6.78
C ALA A 48 66.67 11.17 5.54
N TYR A 49 66.40 12.46 5.80
CA TYR A 49 66.31 13.58 4.86
C TYR A 49 65.09 13.68 3.91
N GLY A 50 64.09 14.44 4.37
CA GLY A 50 63.38 15.49 3.61
C GLY A 50 62.51 15.12 2.40
N GLY A 51 61.18 15.16 2.56
CA GLY A 51 60.21 15.27 1.45
C GLY A 51 59.02 14.30 1.56
N CYS A 52 57.80 14.81 1.35
CA CYS A 52 56.53 14.08 1.44
C CYS A 52 56.40 12.92 0.43
N CYS A 53 55.76 11.81 0.84
CA CYS A 53 55.39 10.69 -0.05
C CYS A 53 54.00 10.90 -0.70
N PRO A 54 53.85 10.82 -2.04
CA PRO A 54 52.55 10.71 -2.70
C PRO A 54 52.23 9.27 -3.17
N SER A 55 50.92 8.99 -3.18
CA SER A 55 50.12 7.99 -3.91
C SER A 55 50.82 6.88 -4.72
N TRP A 56 50.46 5.62 -4.44
CA TRP A 56 50.66 4.50 -5.37
C TRP A 56 49.40 4.27 -6.21
N THR A 57 49.51 4.63 -7.49
CA THR A 57 48.78 4.03 -8.61
C THR A 57 49.47 2.70 -8.94
N MET A 58 48.71 1.64 -9.23
CA MET A 58 49.23 0.42 -9.83
C MET A 58 48.67 0.26 -11.25
N PRO A 59 49.50 -0.06 -12.26
CA PRO A 59 49.09 -0.10 -13.66
C PRO A 59 48.45 -1.45 -14.02
N VAL A 60 47.29 -1.41 -14.67
CA VAL A 60 46.69 -2.60 -15.30
C VAL A 60 47.41 -2.86 -16.61
N HIS A 61 48.23 -3.91 -16.64
CA HIS A 61 48.80 -4.46 -17.87
C HIS A 61 47.69 -5.07 -18.74
N TYR A 62 47.40 -4.46 -19.88
CA TYR A 62 46.57 -5.05 -20.92
C TYR A 62 47.40 -6.14 -21.63
N ARG A 63 47.15 -7.41 -21.29
CA ARG A 63 47.64 -8.54 -22.08
C ARG A 63 46.75 -8.70 -23.30
N SER A 64 47.25 -8.21 -24.43
CA SER A 64 46.82 -8.59 -25.77
C SER A 64 46.88 -10.12 -25.92
N TRP A 65 45.73 -10.75 -26.07
CA TRP A 65 45.59 -12.08 -26.66
C TRP A 65 44.85 -11.91 -27.98
N GLY A 66 45.60 -11.95 -29.07
CA GLY A 66 45.05 -12.23 -30.40
C GLY A 66 44.65 -13.71 -30.46
N GLY A 67 43.41 -13.97 -30.88
CA GLY A 67 42.91 -15.33 -31.06
C GLY A 67 41.41 -15.41 -31.33
N SER A 68 41.06 -15.40 -32.62
CA SER A 68 39.88 -15.99 -33.24
C SER A 68 38.49 -15.38 -32.95
N SER A 69 38.03 -14.63 -33.96
CA SER A 69 36.64 -14.34 -34.30
C SER A 69 35.77 -15.60 -34.30
N GLY A 70 34.85 -15.71 -33.34
CA GLY A 70 33.95 -16.85 -33.23
C GLY A 70 32.92 -16.73 -32.10
N GLY A 71 32.31 -15.55 -31.92
CA GLY A 71 31.31 -15.31 -30.87
C GLY A 71 30.59 -13.99 -31.10
N SER A 72 29.70 -13.94 -32.08
CA SER A 72 28.87 -12.75 -32.35
C SER A 72 27.47 -13.14 -32.82
N HIS A 73 27.30 -14.26 -33.51
CA HIS A 73 25.97 -14.66 -33.99
C HIS A 73 25.02 -15.10 -32.86
N ARG A 74 25.51 -15.80 -31.83
CA ARG A 74 24.64 -16.37 -30.78
C ARG A 74 24.10 -15.31 -29.81
N ASP A 75 24.94 -14.35 -29.40
CA ASP A 75 24.52 -13.26 -28.50
C ASP A 75 23.64 -12.22 -29.22
N GLN A 76 23.90 -12.00 -30.50
CA GLN A 76 23.09 -11.11 -31.33
C GLN A 76 21.73 -11.74 -31.68
N GLU A 77 21.68 -13.05 -31.94
CA GLU A 77 20.42 -13.77 -32.16
C GLU A 77 19.58 -13.85 -30.87
N THR A 78 20.22 -14.00 -29.70
CA THR A 78 19.52 -14.03 -28.41
C THR A 78 18.95 -12.66 -28.03
N SER A 79 19.73 -11.58 -28.23
CA SER A 79 19.25 -10.21 -28.00
C SER A 79 18.17 -9.77 -28.99
N VAL A 80 18.27 -10.15 -30.27
CA VAL A 80 17.22 -9.89 -31.27
C VAL A 80 15.95 -10.68 -30.94
N ARG A 81 16.05 -11.94 -30.49
CA ARG A 81 14.89 -12.73 -30.05
C ARG A 81 14.23 -12.15 -28.79
N LEU A 82 15.01 -11.66 -27.83
CA LEU A 82 14.47 -11.00 -26.63
C LEU A 82 13.76 -9.69 -26.99
N LEU A 83 14.34 -8.86 -27.86
CA LEU A 83 13.71 -7.62 -28.35
C LEU A 83 12.45 -7.89 -29.19
N GLN A 84 12.42 -8.99 -29.96
CA GLN A 84 11.23 -9.40 -30.73
C GLN A 84 10.13 -9.97 -29.82
N ALA A 85 10.49 -10.77 -28.82
CA ALA A 85 9.54 -11.25 -27.82
C ALA A 85 8.94 -10.07 -27.04
N ASP A 86 9.76 -9.10 -26.65
CA ASP A 86 9.33 -7.90 -25.94
C ASP A 86 8.39 -7.03 -26.80
N ARG A 87 8.72 -6.82 -28.07
CA ARG A 87 7.83 -6.16 -29.04
C ARG A 87 6.52 -6.92 -29.26
N SER A 88 6.52 -8.24 -29.14
CA SER A 88 5.31 -9.06 -29.32
C SER A 88 4.38 -9.00 -28.11
N GLU A 89 4.91 -8.92 -26.89
CA GLU A 89 4.11 -8.88 -25.66
C GLU A 89 3.45 -7.52 -25.44
N CYS A 90 4.12 -6.43 -25.84
CA CYS A 90 3.58 -5.08 -25.74
C CYS A 90 2.90 -4.59 -27.03
N ALA A 91 2.76 -5.44 -28.07
CA ALA A 91 2.23 -5.03 -29.38
C ALA A 91 0.80 -4.47 -29.34
N GLN A 92 0.00 -4.92 -28.36
CA GLN A 92 -1.40 -4.52 -28.20
C GLN A 92 -1.61 -3.60 -26.99
N PHE A 93 -0.53 -3.25 -26.28
CA PHE A 93 -0.60 -2.33 -25.16
C PHE A 93 -1.00 -0.93 -25.68
N PRO A 94 -1.89 -0.21 -24.97
CA PRO A 94 -2.35 1.11 -25.43
C PRO A 94 -1.20 2.12 -25.44
N ASP A 95 -1.33 3.17 -26.25
CA ASP A 95 -0.33 4.25 -26.28
C ASP A 95 -0.40 5.07 -24.99
N THR A 96 0.67 5.01 -24.20
CA THR A 96 0.82 5.75 -22.96
C THR A 96 1.91 6.84 -23.06
N SER A 97 2.32 7.24 -24.27
CA SER A 97 3.45 8.17 -24.46
C SER A 97 3.28 9.53 -23.78
N ASN A 98 2.03 9.96 -23.58
CA ASN A 98 1.70 11.26 -22.98
C ASN A 98 1.29 11.14 -21.50
N ILE A 99 1.39 9.95 -20.91
CA ILE A 99 1.01 9.67 -19.53
C ILE A 99 2.26 9.29 -18.75
N LEU A 100 2.61 10.08 -17.74
CA LEU A 100 3.66 9.75 -16.80
C LEU A 100 3.11 8.96 -15.63
N LEU A 101 3.56 7.72 -15.46
CA LEU A 101 3.40 7.00 -14.20
C LEU A 101 4.42 7.50 -13.17
N VAL A 102 3.93 7.95 -12.02
CA VAL A 102 4.72 8.32 -10.85
C VAL A 102 4.39 7.35 -9.71
N MET A 103 5.22 6.32 -9.57
CA MET A 103 5.04 5.29 -8.54
C MET A 103 5.68 5.70 -7.22
N LYS A 104 4.96 5.53 -6.12
CA LYS A 104 5.41 5.78 -4.75
C LYS A 104 5.58 4.46 -3.99
N THR A 105 6.62 4.34 -3.17
CA THR A 105 6.83 3.20 -2.26
C THR A 105 7.52 3.65 -0.98
N GLY A 106 7.54 2.85 0.07
CA GLY A 106 8.53 2.97 1.16
C GLY A 106 9.78 2.14 0.86
N ALA A 107 10.95 2.54 1.36
CA ALA A 107 12.19 1.75 1.16
C ALA A 107 12.13 0.39 1.87
N SER A 108 11.35 0.31 2.96
CA SER A 108 11.09 -0.91 3.72
C SER A 108 10.27 -1.97 2.97
N GLU A 109 9.56 -1.62 1.90
CA GLU A 109 8.74 -2.55 1.11
C GLU A 109 9.08 -2.55 -0.39
N ALA A 110 10.00 -1.68 -0.84
CA ALA A 110 10.33 -1.50 -2.24
C ALA A 110 10.70 -2.82 -2.94
N TYR A 111 11.51 -3.67 -2.30
CA TYR A 111 11.89 -4.98 -2.84
C TYR A 111 10.73 -5.98 -2.92
N ALA A 112 9.72 -5.87 -2.06
CA ALA A 112 8.55 -6.73 -2.08
C ALA A 112 7.53 -6.33 -3.18
N ARG A 113 7.55 -5.06 -3.60
CA ARG A 113 6.52 -4.47 -4.47
C ARG A 113 7.02 -4.11 -5.87
N VAL A 114 8.11 -3.34 -5.96
CA VAL A 114 8.61 -2.73 -7.20
C VAL A 114 8.98 -3.76 -8.28
N PRO A 115 9.71 -4.87 -7.97
CA PRO A 115 10.08 -5.84 -9.00
C PRO A 115 8.88 -6.42 -9.76
N THR A 116 7.78 -6.70 -9.07
CA THR A 116 6.57 -7.24 -9.70
C THR A 116 5.97 -6.23 -10.67
N GLN A 117 5.89 -4.96 -10.27
CA GLN A 117 5.37 -3.89 -11.12
C GLN A 117 6.23 -3.73 -12.40
N LEU A 118 7.56 -3.70 -12.27
CA LEU A 118 8.50 -3.62 -13.39
C LEU A 118 8.35 -4.79 -14.38
N LEU A 119 8.16 -6.00 -13.87
CA LEU A 119 7.99 -7.20 -14.70
C LEU A 119 6.60 -7.31 -15.35
N THR A 120 5.62 -6.53 -14.87
CA THR A 120 4.22 -6.65 -15.28
C THR A 120 3.63 -5.31 -15.70
N ASN A 121 2.91 -4.61 -14.81
CA ASN A 121 2.11 -3.42 -15.09
C ASN A 121 2.90 -2.28 -15.75
N MET A 122 4.20 -2.17 -15.45
CA MET A 122 5.07 -1.12 -15.98
C MET A 122 5.92 -1.55 -17.18
N ARG A 123 5.91 -2.84 -17.53
CA ARG A 123 6.83 -3.41 -18.52
C ARG A 123 6.77 -2.70 -19.88
N CYS A 124 5.57 -2.36 -20.32
CA CYS A 124 5.32 -1.76 -21.63
C CYS A 124 5.34 -0.21 -21.61
N LEU A 125 5.58 0.42 -20.46
CA LEU A 125 5.57 1.87 -20.35
C LEU A 125 6.85 2.46 -20.95
N PRO A 126 6.74 3.52 -21.78
CA PRO A 126 7.90 4.17 -22.37
C PRO A 126 8.66 5.06 -21.38
N ASP A 127 7.99 5.57 -20.33
CA ASP A 127 8.56 6.45 -19.32
C ASP A 127 7.79 6.32 -18.00
N PHE A 128 8.51 6.36 -16.89
CA PHE A 128 7.95 6.34 -15.53
C PHE A 128 9.00 6.83 -14.53
N LEU A 129 8.53 7.25 -13.35
CA LEU A 129 9.38 7.60 -12.22
C LEU A 129 8.97 6.77 -10.99
N ILE A 130 9.96 6.32 -10.22
CA ILE A 130 9.73 5.63 -8.96
C ILE A 130 10.34 6.47 -7.84
N PHE A 131 9.53 6.80 -6.84
CA PHE A 131 9.94 7.56 -5.67
C PHE A 131 9.77 6.74 -4.40
N SER A 132 10.72 6.91 -3.49
CA SER A 132 10.71 6.30 -2.17
C SER A 132 11.12 7.32 -1.10
N ASP A 133 11.14 6.87 0.15
CA ASP A 133 11.79 7.57 1.25
C ASP A 133 13.31 7.28 1.34
N MET A 134 13.90 6.67 0.30
CA MET A 134 15.35 6.47 0.20
C MET A 134 15.74 6.27 -1.26
N GLU A 135 16.91 6.77 -1.64
CA GLU A 135 17.51 6.49 -2.94
C GLU A 135 17.95 5.02 -3.00
N GLN A 136 17.51 4.31 -4.04
CA GLN A 136 17.85 2.90 -4.28
C GLN A 136 17.97 2.60 -5.77
N THR A 137 18.56 1.46 -6.10
CA THR A 137 18.49 0.88 -7.44
C THR A 137 17.91 -0.52 -7.32
N ILE A 138 16.80 -0.78 -8.00
CA ILE A 138 16.14 -2.10 -8.01
C ILE A 138 15.97 -2.54 -9.46
N ALA A 139 16.45 -3.75 -9.78
CA ALA A 139 16.40 -4.31 -11.14
C ALA A 139 16.95 -3.37 -12.24
N GLY A 140 17.95 -2.55 -11.91
CA GLY A 140 18.55 -1.59 -12.83
C GLY A 140 17.79 -0.26 -12.98
N HIS A 141 16.67 -0.08 -12.27
CA HIS A 141 15.90 1.16 -12.25
C HIS A 141 16.22 1.98 -11.00
N GLU A 142 16.38 3.28 -11.18
CA GLU A 142 16.56 4.24 -10.09
C GLU A 142 15.24 4.47 -9.35
N ILE A 143 15.34 4.47 -8.03
CA ILE A 143 14.28 4.87 -7.11
C ILE A 143 14.76 6.12 -6.41
N LEU A 144 14.03 7.22 -6.59
CA LEU A 144 14.43 8.56 -6.18
C LEU A 144 14.03 8.84 -4.74
N ASP A 145 14.92 9.45 -3.95
CA ASP A 145 14.60 9.93 -2.61
C ASP A 145 13.67 11.14 -2.69
N SER A 146 12.44 11.01 -2.18
CA SER A 146 11.47 12.11 -2.15
C SER A 146 11.67 13.06 -0.97
N LEU A 147 12.52 12.73 0.01
CA LEU A 147 12.65 13.43 1.28
C LEU A 147 13.98 14.18 1.45
N ASP A 148 14.94 14.02 0.54
CA ASP A 148 16.24 14.70 0.54
C ASP A 148 16.12 16.25 0.59
N THR A 149 15.11 16.83 -0.07
CA THR A 149 14.83 18.28 -0.15
C THR A 149 13.88 18.81 0.92
N VAL A 150 13.33 17.95 1.79
CA VAL A 150 12.51 18.40 2.93
C VAL A 150 13.35 19.26 3.88
N LEU A 151 12.76 20.36 4.36
CA LEU A 151 13.41 21.35 5.21
C LEU A 151 14.08 20.73 6.45
N PRO A 152 15.33 21.13 6.80
CA PRO A 152 15.99 20.69 8.03
C PRO A 152 15.16 20.91 9.30
N GLU A 153 14.39 22.00 9.37
CA GLU A 153 13.53 22.37 10.49
C GLU A 153 12.33 21.42 10.65
N ALA A 154 11.86 20.81 9.55
CA ALA A 154 10.82 19.79 9.57
C ALA A 154 11.36 18.43 10.04
N LYS A 155 12.64 18.14 9.78
CA LYS A 155 13.36 16.92 10.19
C LYS A 155 13.84 16.97 11.64
N SER A 156 14.35 18.12 12.07
CA SER A 156 15.03 18.27 13.37
C SER A 156 14.10 18.02 14.54
N GLY A 157 14.51 17.10 15.44
CA GLY A 157 13.73 16.70 16.62
C GLY A 157 12.40 16.00 16.29
N ASN A 158 12.18 15.63 15.02
CA ASN A 158 10.94 15.02 14.58
C ASN A 158 11.08 13.50 14.50
N LYS A 159 10.30 12.79 15.34
CA LYS A 159 10.30 11.33 15.39
C LYS A 159 9.82 10.67 14.10
N ASP A 160 9.07 11.38 13.27
CA ASP A 160 8.56 10.86 11.99
C ASP A 160 9.72 10.49 11.05
N PHE A 161 10.86 11.19 11.15
CA PHE A 161 12.08 10.91 10.38
C PHE A 161 12.99 9.84 11.02
N GLY A 162 12.54 9.17 12.08
CA GLY A 162 13.28 8.09 12.73
C GLY A 162 13.60 6.93 11.78
N LEU A 163 12.59 6.49 11.02
CA LEU A 163 12.76 5.48 9.97
C LEU A 163 13.72 5.97 8.89
N TYR A 164 13.50 7.15 8.33
CA TYR A 164 14.37 7.74 7.29
C TYR A 164 15.86 7.74 7.69
N ALA A 165 16.15 8.22 8.91
CA ALA A 165 17.52 8.25 9.43
C ALA A 165 18.11 6.85 9.67
N ARG A 166 17.27 5.87 10.05
CA ARG A 166 17.68 4.46 10.22
C ARG A 166 18.00 3.82 8.88
N GLN A 167 17.13 3.99 7.89
CA GLN A 167 17.28 3.41 6.55
C GLN A 167 18.56 3.92 5.87
N LYS A 168 18.84 5.23 5.93
CA LYS A 168 20.07 5.82 5.35
C LYS A 168 21.38 5.35 5.99
N LYS A 169 21.33 4.88 7.24
CA LYS A 169 22.51 4.36 7.95
C LYS A 169 22.68 2.85 7.78
N CYS A 170 21.71 2.17 7.19
CA CYS A 170 21.70 0.72 7.01
C CYS A 170 22.54 0.34 5.78
N PRO A 171 23.65 -0.40 5.94
CA PRO A 171 24.44 -0.89 4.81
C PRO A 171 23.92 -2.22 4.22
N LEU A 172 22.83 -2.76 4.78
CA LEU A 172 22.23 -4.05 4.42
C LEU A 172 20.84 -3.87 3.79
N ALA A 173 20.14 -4.97 3.53
CA ALA A 173 18.73 -4.90 3.16
C ALA A 173 17.90 -4.28 4.30
N GLN A 174 16.88 -3.50 3.94
CA GLN A 174 16.10 -2.75 4.94
C GLN A 174 15.37 -3.67 5.91
N GLU A 175 14.90 -4.84 5.45
CA GLU A 175 14.29 -5.87 6.29
C GLU A 175 15.23 -6.32 7.43
N ASP A 176 16.52 -6.53 7.12
CA ASP A 176 17.54 -6.92 8.10
C ASP A 176 17.81 -5.82 9.12
N CYS A 177 17.73 -4.55 8.69
CA CYS A 177 18.00 -3.39 9.53
C CYS A 177 16.83 -2.95 10.41
N ASN A 178 15.63 -3.45 10.16
CA ASN A 178 14.46 -3.08 10.95
C ASN A 178 14.33 -3.91 12.23
N GLY A 179 15.14 -4.96 12.43
CA GLY A 179 15.38 -5.57 13.76
C GLY A 179 14.12 -6.00 14.52
N GLY A 180 13.07 -6.43 13.81
CA GLY A 180 11.79 -6.83 14.41
C GLY A 180 10.88 -5.68 14.85
N ILE A 181 11.23 -4.42 14.54
CA ILE A 181 10.38 -3.25 14.74
C ILE A 181 9.17 -3.34 13.80
N LYS A 182 7.97 -3.01 14.31
CA LYS A 182 6.80 -2.81 13.45
C LYS A 182 7.01 -1.53 12.66
N VAL A 183 7.43 -1.66 11.40
CA VAL A 183 7.79 -0.53 10.53
C VAL A 183 6.57 0.26 10.08
N ALA A 184 5.42 -0.38 9.91
CA ALA A 184 4.24 0.24 9.31
C ALA A 184 3.80 1.57 9.97
N PRO A 185 3.74 1.72 11.31
CA PRO A 185 3.42 3.01 11.94
C PRO A 185 4.48 4.11 11.69
N GLU A 186 5.76 3.76 11.65
CA GLU A 186 6.83 4.73 11.35
C GLU A 186 6.81 5.13 9.87
N ALA A 187 6.59 4.17 8.97
CA ALA A 187 6.46 4.42 7.54
C ALA A 187 5.26 5.33 7.25
N TRP A 188 4.11 5.07 7.86
CA TRP A 188 2.92 5.92 7.72
C TRP A 188 3.17 7.35 8.24
N ALA A 189 3.84 7.49 9.39
CA ALA A 189 4.18 8.80 9.94
C ALA A 189 5.16 9.59 9.04
N LEU A 190 6.08 8.88 8.36
CA LEU A 190 7.02 9.47 7.41
C LEU A 190 6.36 9.80 6.06
N ASP A 191 5.39 9.01 5.62
CA ASP A 191 4.85 9.09 4.26
C ASP A 191 4.20 10.44 3.93
N LYS A 192 3.65 11.12 4.95
CA LYS A 192 3.01 12.43 4.81
C LYS A 192 3.90 13.53 4.24
N TYR A 193 5.22 13.38 4.27
CA TYR A 193 6.19 14.33 3.71
C TYR A 193 6.49 14.09 2.22
N LYS A 194 6.09 12.96 1.64
CA LYS A 194 6.51 12.56 0.30
C LYS A 194 5.66 13.19 -0.80
N ASN A 195 4.33 13.17 -0.67
CA ASN A 195 3.40 13.40 -1.78
C ASN A 195 3.65 14.71 -2.58
N ILE A 196 3.88 15.85 -1.91
CA ILE A 196 4.11 17.13 -2.61
C ILE A 196 5.53 17.19 -3.21
N HIS A 197 6.55 16.70 -2.50
CA HIS A 197 7.92 16.63 -3.01
C HIS A 197 8.01 15.70 -4.23
N VAL A 198 7.31 14.56 -4.21
CA VAL A 198 7.20 13.65 -5.36
C VAL A 198 6.63 14.37 -6.57
N ALA A 199 5.53 15.12 -6.42
CA ALA A 199 4.92 15.84 -7.53
C ALA A 199 5.80 16.98 -8.06
N GLU A 200 6.43 17.76 -7.19
CA GLU A 200 7.35 18.85 -7.60
C GLU A 200 8.53 18.28 -8.40
N LYS A 201 9.13 17.19 -7.93
CA LYS A 201 10.25 16.52 -8.61
C LYS A 201 9.83 15.85 -9.91
N ALA A 202 8.68 15.18 -9.92
CA ALA A 202 8.15 14.55 -11.13
C ALA A 202 7.93 15.60 -12.23
N TYR A 203 7.36 16.75 -11.89
CA TYR A 203 7.21 17.87 -12.82
C TYR A 203 8.57 18.39 -13.31
N ALA A 204 9.53 18.62 -12.39
CA ALA A 204 10.85 19.11 -12.76
C ALA A 204 11.60 18.17 -13.72
N LEU A 205 11.46 16.85 -13.52
CA LEU A 205 12.11 15.82 -14.35
C LEU A 205 11.40 15.59 -15.69
N ARG A 206 10.08 15.79 -15.74
CA ARG A 206 9.22 15.40 -16.87
C ARG A 206 8.05 16.38 -17.09
N PRO A 207 8.30 17.67 -17.37
CA PRO A 207 7.27 18.72 -17.34
C PRO A 207 6.24 18.66 -18.49
N TYR A 208 6.48 17.85 -19.52
CA TYR A 208 5.75 17.91 -20.80
C TYR A 208 4.73 16.79 -21.04
N HIS A 209 4.51 15.89 -20.07
CA HIS A 209 3.43 14.91 -20.19
C HIS A 209 2.06 15.60 -20.10
N ASP A 210 1.07 15.04 -20.78
CA ASP A 210 -0.32 15.52 -20.74
C ASP A 210 -0.99 15.14 -19.42
N TRP A 211 -0.61 14.00 -18.85
CA TRP A 211 -1.18 13.42 -17.64
C TRP A 211 -0.11 12.87 -16.72
N TYR A 212 -0.31 13.05 -15.41
CA TYR A 212 0.55 12.53 -14.36
C TYR A 212 -0.32 11.68 -13.46
N ILE A 213 -0.11 10.37 -13.47
CA ILE A 213 -0.81 9.44 -12.58
C ILE A 213 0.12 9.03 -11.45
N PHE A 214 -0.33 9.28 -10.23
CA PHE A 214 0.39 8.93 -9.01
C PHE A 214 -0.27 7.71 -8.38
N VAL A 215 0.50 6.67 -8.14
CA VAL A 215 0.03 5.42 -7.52
C VAL A 215 1.03 4.91 -6.49
N ASP A 216 0.56 4.14 -5.53
CA ASP A 216 1.44 3.38 -4.63
C ASP A 216 1.88 2.06 -5.31
N ALA A 217 3.00 1.49 -4.86
CA ALA A 217 3.56 0.28 -5.44
C ALA A 217 2.69 -0.97 -5.23
N ASP A 218 1.68 -0.89 -4.35
CA ASP A 218 0.63 -1.88 -4.12
C ASP A 218 -0.71 -1.50 -4.80
N THR A 219 -0.64 -0.71 -5.88
CA THR A 219 -1.79 -0.36 -6.72
C THR A 219 -1.56 -0.86 -8.14
N TYR A 220 -2.58 -1.50 -8.73
CA TYR A 220 -2.56 -1.94 -10.13
C TYR A 220 -3.26 -0.90 -11.01
N VAL A 221 -2.67 -0.54 -12.15
CA VAL A 221 -3.27 0.37 -13.15
C VAL A 221 -3.79 -0.43 -14.35
N VAL A 222 -5.07 -0.28 -14.68
CA VAL A 222 -5.65 -0.90 -15.88
C VAL A 222 -5.49 0.05 -17.06
N TRP A 223 -4.38 -0.10 -17.80
CA TRP A 223 -3.96 0.83 -18.84
C TRP A 223 -4.99 1.07 -19.95
N PRO A 224 -5.65 0.04 -20.53
CA PRO A 224 -6.67 0.29 -21.55
C PRO A 224 -7.81 1.17 -21.05
N THR A 225 -8.28 0.92 -19.81
CA THR A 225 -9.32 1.75 -19.20
C THR A 225 -8.83 3.17 -18.94
N LEU A 226 -7.63 3.34 -18.39
CA LEU A 226 -7.08 4.66 -18.07
C LEU A 226 -6.92 5.52 -19.33
N VAL A 227 -6.35 4.96 -20.40
CA VAL A 227 -6.10 5.69 -21.65
C VAL A 227 -7.41 6.16 -22.28
N GLU A 228 -8.42 5.29 -22.37
CA GLU A 228 -9.72 5.66 -22.91
C GLU A 228 -10.48 6.67 -22.03
N TRP A 229 -10.33 6.58 -20.70
CA TRP A 229 -10.91 7.54 -19.78
C TRP A 229 -10.28 8.93 -19.91
N LEU A 230 -8.95 9.01 -19.97
CA LEU A 230 -8.25 10.29 -20.10
C LEU A 230 -8.48 10.97 -21.46
N ALA A 231 -8.76 10.18 -22.50
CA ALA A 231 -9.14 10.70 -23.82
C ALA A 231 -10.45 11.53 -23.81
N GLN A 232 -11.25 11.45 -22.75
CA GLN A 232 -12.48 12.24 -22.59
C GLN A 232 -12.21 13.70 -22.18
N PHE A 233 -10.98 14.06 -21.82
CA PHE A 233 -10.64 15.35 -21.22
C PHE A 233 -9.58 16.12 -22.01
N ASP A 234 -9.58 17.45 -21.83
CA ASP A 234 -8.52 18.32 -22.37
C ASP A 234 -7.40 18.46 -21.33
N PRO A 235 -6.20 17.86 -21.54
CA PRO A 235 -5.11 17.90 -20.56
C PRO A 235 -4.58 19.31 -20.28
N ARG A 236 -4.90 20.30 -21.12
CA ARG A 236 -4.51 21.70 -20.92
C ARG A 236 -5.39 22.41 -19.90
N LYS A 237 -6.60 21.90 -19.66
CA LYS A 237 -7.46 22.36 -18.56
C LYS A 237 -6.98 21.76 -17.26
N LYS A 238 -7.25 22.44 -16.14
CA LYS A 238 -6.85 21.97 -14.82
C LYS A 238 -7.81 20.89 -14.35
N HIS A 239 -7.34 19.64 -14.31
CA HIS A 239 -8.05 18.49 -13.77
C HIS A 239 -7.29 17.91 -12.59
N TYR A 240 -8.03 17.53 -11.56
CA TYR A 240 -7.56 16.73 -10.44
C TYR A 240 -8.59 15.62 -10.17
N MET A 241 -8.21 14.38 -10.42
CA MET A 241 -9.11 13.23 -10.45
C MET A 241 -8.59 12.12 -9.53
N GLY A 242 -9.49 11.43 -8.83
CA GLY A 242 -9.14 10.34 -7.93
C GLY A 242 -10.31 9.87 -7.07
N SER A 243 -10.08 8.85 -6.25
CA SER A 243 -11.08 8.34 -5.30
C SER A 243 -11.25 9.33 -4.15
N VAL A 244 -12.40 9.99 -4.03
CA VAL A 244 -12.58 11.01 -2.99
C VAL A 244 -12.78 10.38 -1.61
N ALA A 245 -12.00 10.86 -0.64
CA ALA A 245 -12.16 10.61 0.79
C ALA A 245 -12.39 11.94 1.53
N LEU A 246 -12.86 11.86 2.78
CA LEU A 246 -13.17 13.03 3.60
C LEU A 246 -12.36 13.03 4.90
N LEU A 247 -11.62 14.12 5.14
CA LEU A 247 -10.92 14.38 6.40
C LEU A 247 -11.54 15.60 7.06
N VAL A 248 -12.29 15.40 8.16
CA VAL A 248 -12.99 16.48 8.88
C VAL A 248 -13.86 17.33 7.93
N GLY A 249 -14.53 16.67 6.96
CA GLY A 249 -15.38 17.33 5.96
C GLY A 249 -14.65 17.95 4.77
N HIS A 250 -13.31 17.93 4.75
CA HIS A 250 -12.53 18.35 3.59
C HIS A 250 -12.29 17.16 2.65
N PRO A 251 -12.58 17.31 1.36
CA PRO A 251 -12.36 16.28 0.34
C PRO A 251 -10.86 16.14 0.05
N PHE A 252 -10.43 14.95 -0.32
CA PHE A 252 -9.10 14.72 -0.87
C PHE A 252 -9.12 13.46 -1.73
N ALA A 253 -8.22 13.37 -2.72
CA ALA A 253 -8.04 12.11 -3.44
C ALA A 253 -7.25 11.15 -2.55
N HIS A 254 -7.82 9.97 -2.28
CA HIS A 254 -7.19 8.92 -1.49
C HIS A 254 -5.89 8.46 -2.16
N GLY A 255 -4.76 8.64 -1.47
CA GLY A 255 -3.43 8.48 -2.07
C GLY A 255 -3.15 7.09 -2.61
N GLY A 256 -3.64 6.06 -1.92
CA GLY A 256 -3.43 4.66 -2.28
C GLY A 256 -4.28 4.18 -3.46
N SER A 257 -5.51 4.69 -3.59
CA SER A 257 -6.33 4.44 -4.79
C SER A 257 -5.70 5.02 -6.06
N GLY A 258 -4.76 5.96 -5.90
CA GLY A 258 -4.14 6.72 -6.95
C GLY A 258 -4.93 7.97 -7.32
N TYR A 259 -4.25 8.89 -7.99
CA TYR A 259 -4.83 10.14 -8.46
C TYR A 259 -4.13 10.65 -9.71
N VAL A 260 -4.85 11.43 -10.51
CA VAL A 260 -4.39 11.98 -11.78
C VAL A 260 -4.43 13.50 -11.75
N LEU A 261 -3.34 14.11 -12.20
CA LEU A 261 -3.25 15.54 -12.47
C LEU A 261 -3.01 15.75 -13.97
N SER A 262 -3.76 16.67 -14.57
CA SER A 262 -3.48 17.10 -15.95
C SER A 262 -2.24 17.99 -16.02
N GLN A 263 -1.67 18.13 -17.22
CA GLN A 263 -0.62 19.08 -17.50
C GLN A 263 -1.01 20.50 -17.07
N GLY A 264 -2.25 20.92 -17.35
CA GLY A 264 -2.77 22.22 -16.92
C GLY A 264 -2.65 22.44 -15.41
N THR A 265 -2.98 21.42 -14.61
CA THR A 265 -2.84 21.50 -13.15
C THR A 265 -1.38 21.48 -12.71
N MET A 266 -0.55 20.58 -13.27
CA MET A 266 0.86 20.48 -12.91
C MET A 266 1.65 21.75 -13.24
N ARG A 267 1.36 22.37 -14.39
CA ARG A 267 1.93 23.68 -14.76
C ARG A 267 1.47 24.78 -13.80
N ALA A 268 0.18 24.86 -13.48
CA ALA A 268 -0.31 25.84 -12.51
C ALA A 268 0.33 25.64 -11.12
N PHE A 269 0.62 24.38 -10.77
CA PHE A 269 1.20 24.02 -9.49
C PHE A 269 2.69 24.41 -9.41
N PHE A 270 3.50 24.15 -10.44
CA PHE A 270 4.96 24.22 -10.35
C PHE A 270 5.68 25.10 -11.41
N ASP A 271 5.04 25.46 -12.53
CA ASP A 271 5.70 26.24 -13.60
C ASP A 271 6.18 27.61 -13.08
N GLY A 272 7.47 27.91 -13.27
CA GLY A 272 8.09 29.14 -12.77
C GLY A 272 8.18 29.27 -11.24
N LYS A 273 7.89 28.21 -10.49
CA LYS A 273 7.96 28.18 -9.01
C LYS A 273 9.07 27.24 -8.55
N SER A 274 9.60 27.47 -7.35
CA SER A 274 10.60 26.62 -6.70
C SER A 274 10.34 26.50 -5.21
N GLY A 275 10.53 25.31 -4.64
CA GLY A 275 10.31 25.09 -3.21
C GLY A 275 8.84 25.16 -2.83
N VAL A 276 7.94 24.80 -3.75
CA VAL A 276 6.50 24.70 -3.48
C VAL A 276 6.26 23.66 -2.40
N ALA A 277 6.92 22.50 -2.47
CA ALA A 277 6.79 21.47 -1.45
C ALA A 277 7.25 21.95 -0.07
N ASN A 278 8.33 22.74 -0.01
CA ASN A 278 8.85 23.27 1.25
C ASN A 278 7.87 24.18 2.01
N LYS A 279 6.92 24.84 1.32
CA LYS A 279 5.86 25.63 1.97
C LYS A 279 4.99 24.78 2.90
N TYR A 280 4.88 23.48 2.62
CA TYR A 280 3.99 22.55 3.31
C TYR A 280 4.69 21.64 4.33
N ASP A 281 6.03 21.61 4.35
CA ASP A 281 6.83 20.74 5.23
C ASP A 281 6.49 20.91 6.72
N MET A 282 6.25 22.14 7.17
CA MET A 282 5.90 22.40 8.57
C MET A 282 4.46 22.00 8.89
N ALA A 283 3.53 22.18 7.95
CA ALA A 283 2.13 21.76 8.11
C ALA A 283 2.00 20.23 8.16
N ALA A 284 2.88 19.50 7.47
CA ALA A 284 2.93 18.04 7.53
C ALA A 284 3.19 17.51 8.95
N LYS A 285 3.87 18.25 9.83
CA LYS A 285 4.11 17.83 11.23
C LYS A 285 2.81 17.57 11.99
N THR A 286 1.76 18.34 11.72
CA THR A 286 0.49 18.28 12.45
C THR A 286 -0.67 17.73 11.64
N THR A 287 -0.46 17.41 10.35
CA THR A 287 -1.49 16.83 9.48
C THR A 287 -1.39 15.31 9.52
N CYS A 288 -2.53 14.61 9.62
CA CYS A 288 -2.54 13.15 9.74
C CYS A 288 -2.02 12.42 8.50
N CYS A 289 -2.25 13.03 7.33
CA CYS A 289 -2.38 12.30 6.08
C CYS A 289 -1.75 13.12 4.95
N GLY A 290 -0.83 12.50 4.20
CA GLY A 290 -0.06 13.18 3.15
C GLY A 290 -0.88 13.56 1.93
N ASP A 291 -1.86 12.73 1.58
CA ASP A 291 -2.79 12.91 0.47
C ASP A 291 -3.82 14.02 0.73
N ALA A 292 -4.27 14.17 1.97
CA ALA A 292 -5.07 15.32 2.41
C ALA A 292 -4.27 16.62 2.32
N LEU A 293 -3.02 16.62 2.78
CA LEU A 293 -2.14 17.79 2.65
C LEU A 293 -1.81 18.11 1.20
N PHE A 294 -1.62 17.08 0.37
CA PHE A 294 -1.41 17.21 -1.07
C PHE A 294 -2.62 17.85 -1.76
N SER A 295 -3.83 17.38 -1.48
CA SER A 295 -5.05 17.93 -2.06
C SER A 295 -5.24 19.40 -1.66
N LYS A 296 -4.96 19.74 -0.40
CA LYS A 296 -4.93 21.12 0.06
C LYS A 296 -3.90 21.97 -0.70
N ALA A 297 -2.70 21.43 -0.93
CA ALA A 297 -1.67 22.14 -1.70
C ALA A 297 -2.06 22.36 -3.16
N VAL A 298 -2.68 21.37 -3.81
CA VAL A 298 -3.24 21.52 -5.17
C VAL A 298 -4.30 22.62 -5.19
N GLU A 299 -5.23 22.62 -4.22
CA GLU A 299 -6.28 23.64 -4.13
C GLU A 299 -5.69 25.04 -3.93
N GLU A 300 -4.77 25.22 -2.98
CA GLU A 300 -4.16 26.53 -2.68
C GLU A 300 -3.29 27.07 -3.82
N GLU A 301 -2.56 26.21 -4.52
CA GLU A 301 -1.62 26.63 -5.57
C GLU A 301 -2.26 26.74 -6.95
N THR A 302 -3.39 26.06 -7.19
CA THR A 302 -4.03 25.97 -8.51
C THR A 302 -5.49 26.37 -8.55
N GLY A 303 -6.19 26.41 -7.41
CA GLY A 303 -7.63 26.65 -7.31
C GLY A 303 -8.51 25.49 -7.79
N VAL A 304 -7.98 24.27 -7.88
CA VAL A 304 -8.74 23.06 -8.24
C VAL A 304 -8.93 22.17 -7.01
N ASP A 305 -10.17 21.77 -6.78
CA ASP A 305 -10.57 20.80 -5.75
C ASP A 305 -10.94 19.46 -6.41
N VAL A 306 -10.76 18.37 -5.68
CA VAL A 306 -11.22 17.03 -6.05
C VAL A 306 -12.75 16.90 -5.96
N LYS A 307 -13.50 17.83 -5.34
CA LYS A 307 -14.97 17.71 -5.13
C LYS A 307 -15.82 17.51 -6.38
N ASN A 308 -15.34 17.93 -7.55
CA ASN A 308 -15.95 17.64 -8.85
C ASN A 308 -15.77 16.15 -9.26
N ALA A 309 -15.90 15.22 -8.30
CA ALA A 309 -15.53 13.81 -8.49
C ALA A 309 -16.29 12.82 -7.62
N TYR A 310 -16.94 13.23 -6.51
CA TYR A 310 -17.41 12.24 -5.51
C TYR A 310 -18.51 11.32 -6.05
N HIS A 311 -19.50 11.89 -6.76
CA HIS A 311 -20.53 11.09 -7.43
C HIS A 311 -20.14 10.65 -8.83
N GLU A 312 -19.17 11.34 -9.42
CA GLU A 312 -18.84 11.17 -10.83
C GLU A 312 -17.77 10.10 -11.01
N GLN A 313 -16.68 10.10 -10.23
CA GLN A 313 -15.48 9.26 -10.48
C GLN A 313 -15.46 7.93 -9.71
N TRP A 314 -16.27 7.78 -8.66
CA TRP A 314 -16.45 6.49 -8.00
C TRP A 314 -17.34 5.59 -8.89
N PRO A 315 -16.96 4.33 -9.17
CA PRO A 315 -15.90 3.51 -8.56
C PRO A 315 -14.63 3.33 -9.45
N THR A 316 -14.39 4.24 -10.40
CA THR A 316 -13.40 4.06 -11.48
C THR A 316 -11.96 4.07 -10.97
N VAL A 317 -11.60 5.07 -10.17
CA VAL A 317 -10.38 5.03 -9.34
C VAL A 317 -10.77 4.40 -8.02
N ASN A 318 -10.19 3.24 -7.68
CA ASN A 318 -10.73 2.40 -6.63
C ASN A 318 -9.71 2.04 -5.56
N GLY A 319 -10.14 2.18 -4.30
CA GLY A 319 -9.36 1.84 -3.12
C GLY A 319 -9.53 0.39 -2.65
N GLU A 320 -10.31 -0.41 -3.37
CA GLU A 320 -10.59 -1.82 -3.07
C GLU A 320 -9.82 -2.76 -4.01
N GLN A 321 -9.48 -3.93 -3.47
CA GLN A 321 -8.85 -5.03 -4.21
C GLN A 321 -9.94 -6.01 -4.67
N PRO A 322 -9.65 -6.91 -5.63
CA PRO A 322 -10.66 -7.82 -6.18
C PRO A 322 -11.48 -8.58 -5.13
N HIS A 323 -10.84 -8.94 -4.01
CA HIS A 323 -11.50 -9.72 -2.96
C HIS A 323 -12.38 -8.88 -2.02
N SER A 324 -12.11 -7.58 -1.83
CA SER A 324 -12.89 -6.69 -0.95
C SER A 324 -13.89 -5.81 -1.68
N LEU A 325 -13.71 -5.65 -3.00
CA LEU A 325 -14.61 -4.90 -3.86
C LEU A 325 -16.05 -5.46 -3.75
N ALA A 326 -17.00 -4.57 -3.49
CA ALA A 326 -18.41 -4.93 -3.52
C ALA A 326 -18.85 -5.11 -4.98
N TYR A 327 -19.45 -6.24 -5.30
CA TYR A 327 -20.05 -6.53 -6.60
C TYR A 327 -21.57 -6.43 -6.47
N GLY A 328 -22.13 -5.42 -7.12
CA GLY A 328 -23.55 -5.12 -7.08
C GLY A 328 -23.95 -4.14 -8.18
N GLU A 329 -25.26 -3.95 -8.35
CA GLU A 329 -25.86 -3.32 -9.52
C GLU A 329 -25.25 -1.94 -9.85
N LYS A 330 -25.02 -1.11 -8.83
CA LYS A 330 -24.51 0.25 -8.98
C LYS A 330 -23.14 0.33 -9.65
N GLN A 331 -22.24 -0.61 -9.32
CA GLN A 331 -20.86 -0.59 -9.80
C GLN A 331 -20.54 -1.65 -10.85
N TRP A 332 -21.39 -2.66 -11.04
CA TRP A 332 -21.13 -3.84 -11.88
C TRP A 332 -20.60 -3.51 -13.29
N CYS A 333 -21.23 -2.55 -13.95
CA CYS A 333 -20.90 -2.14 -15.31
C CYS A 333 -19.93 -0.96 -15.40
N GLN A 334 -19.50 -0.41 -14.27
CA GLN A 334 -18.60 0.74 -14.23
C GLN A 334 -17.18 0.33 -14.65
N PRO A 335 -16.46 1.20 -15.38
CA PRO A 335 -15.05 0.97 -15.70
C PRO A 335 -14.20 0.96 -14.43
N ILE A 336 -13.05 0.28 -14.47
CA ILE A 336 -12.06 0.24 -13.39
C ILE A 336 -10.68 0.65 -13.92
N VAL A 337 -10.07 1.64 -13.28
CA VAL A 337 -8.78 2.24 -13.65
C VAL A 337 -7.68 1.84 -12.68
N THR A 338 -7.97 1.82 -11.38
CA THR A 338 -7.03 1.36 -10.36
C THR A 338 -7.68 0.41 -9.37
N MET A 339 -6.87 -0.47 -8.78
CA MET A 339 -7.24 -1.32 -7.65
C MET A 339 -6.15 -1.34 -6.60
N HIS A 340 -6.54 -1.33 -5.33
CA HIS A 340 -5.66 -1.11 -4.19
C HIS A 340 -6.27 -1.74 -2.91
N HIS A 341 -5.57 -2.12 -1.86
CA HIS A 341 -4.16 -2.46 -1.73
C HIS A 341 -3.94 -3.88 -2.25
N VAL A 342 -3.36 -4.03 -3.43
CA VAL A 342 -3.15 -5.36 -4.04
C VAL A 342 -1.80 -5.96 -3.63
N SER A 343 -1.78 -7.28 -3.41
CA SER A 343 -0.53 -8.01 -3.22
C SER A 343 0.22 -8.17 -4.54
N SER A 344 1.53 -8.46 -4.48
CA SER A 344 2.31 -8.79 -5.68
C SER A 344 1.72 -10.00 -6.44
N HIS A 345 1.05 -10.92 -5.74
CA HIS A 345 0.28 -12.00 -6.36
C HIS A 345 -0.87 -11.45 -7.21
N VAL A 346 -1.71 -10.60 -6.62
CA VAL A 346 -2.86 -10.01 -7.34
C VAL A 346 -2.41 -9.11 -8.49
N VAL A 347 -1.29 -8.38 -8.37
CA VAL A 347 -0.68 -7.63 -9.50
C VAL A 347 -0.34 -8.57 -10.66
N SER A 348 0.25 -9.74 -10.36
CA SER A 348 0.60 -10.74 -11.37
C SER A 348 -0.65 -11.33 -12.05
N GLU A 349 -1.69 -11.65 -11.27
CA GLU A 349 -2.96 -12.17 -11.79
C GLU A 349 -3.71 -11.14 -12.64
N MET A 350 -3.80 -9.89 -12.19
CA MET A 350 -4.37 -8.79 -12.96
C MET A 350 -3.67 -8.61 -14.31
N ASN A 351 -2.33 -8.69 -14.31
CA ASN A 351 -1.55 -8.65 -15.55
C ASN A 351 -1.81 -9.85 -16.46
N ALA A 352 -1.96 -11.06 -15.89
CA ALA A 352 -2.31 -12.25 -16.68
C ALA A 352 -3.69 -12.09 -17.33
N LEU A 353 -4.67 -11.54 -16.61
CA LEU A 353 -6.00 -11.22 -17.14
C LEU A 353 -5.93 -10.21 -18.29
N GLU A 354 -5.23 -9.08 -18.10
CA GLU A 354 -5.07 -8.06 -19.14
C GLU A 354 -4.37 -8.60 -20.40
N ARG A 355 -3.32 -9.43 -20.22
CA ARG A 355 -2.64 -10.10 -21.34
C ARG A 355 -3.55 -11.09 -22.05
N ALA A 356 -4.37 -11.86 -21.33
CA ALA A 356 -5.34 -12.77 -21.93
C ALA A 356 -6.42 -12.01 -22.73
N ARG A 357 -6.82 -10.84 -22.24
CA ARG A 357 -7.68 -9.87 -22.94
C ARG A 357 -6.94 -9.10 -24.03
N LYS A 358 -5.64 -9.32 -24.22
CA LYS A 358 -4.80 -8.63 -25.21
C LYS A 358 -4.87 -7.10 -25.10
N PHE A 359 -5.13 -6.58 -23.91
CA PHE A 359 -5.32 -5.15 -23.66
C PHE A 359 -6.39 -4.49 -24.57
N SER A 360 -7.34 -5.27 -25.11
CA SER A 360 -8.13 -4.83 -26.27
C SER A 360 -9.32 -3.93 -25.95
N SER A 361 -9.69 -3.80 -24.68
CA SER A 361 -10.85 -3.01 -24.27
C SER A 361 -10.78 -2.61 -22.79
N PRO A 362 -11.50 -1.55 -22.39
CA PRO A 362 -11.63 -1.16 -20.99
C PRO A 362 -12.12 -2.31 -20.14
N MET A 363 -11.58 -2.43 -18.94
CA MET A 363 -12.04 -3.37 -17.92
C MET A 363 -13.19 -2.77 -17.13
N ARG A 364 -14.16 -3.60 -16.80
CA ARG A 364 -15.27 -3.27 -15.90
C ARG A 364 -15.22 -4.13 -14.64
N ILE A 365 -15.94 -3.69 -13.61
CA ILE A 365 -16.00 -4.39 -12.32
C ILE A 365 -16.51 -5.83 -12.47
N ARG A 366 -17.45 -6.10 -13.38
CA ARG A 366 -17.88 -7.48 -13.70
C ARG A 366 -16.74 -8.38 -14.16
N ASP A 367 -15.76 -7.85 -14.90
CA ASP A 367 -14.67 -8.64 -15.46
C ASP A 367 -13.73 -9.10 -14.33
N ILE A 368 -13.58 -8.26 -13.30
CA ILE A 368 -12.88 -8.60 -12.05
C ILE A 368 -13.63 -9.72 -11.33
N TYR A 369 -14.96 -9.61 -11.16
CA TYR A 369 -15.76 -10.66 -10.50
C TYR A 369 -15.59 -12.01 -11.19
N GLN A 370 -15.73 -12.03 -12.53
CA GLN A 370 -15.66 -13.24 -13.33
C GLN A 370 -14.30 -13.96 -13.17
N HIS A 371 -13.21 -13.19 -13.06
CA HIS A 371 -11.88 -13.75 -12.93
C HIS A 371 -11.52 -14.14 -11.49
N PHE A 372 -11.76 -13.25 -10.52
CA PHE A 372 -11.24 -13.40 -9.16
C PHE A 372 -12.22 -14.01 -8.16
N VAL A 373 -13.52 -14.06 -8.48
CA VAL A 373 -14.56 -14.36 -7.50
C VAL A 373 -15.48 -15.50 -7.93
N GLN A 374 -15.99 -15.48 -9.16
CA GLN A 374 -17.07 -16.38 -9.60
C GLN A 374 -16.76 -17.88 -9.36
N GLY A 375 -15.53 -18.33 -9.59
CA GLY A 375 -15.11 -19.72 -9.40
C GLY A 375 -14.68 -20.08 -7.97
N GLU A 376 -14.46 -19.09 -7.11
CA GLU A 376 -13.78 -19.27 -5.81
C GLU A 376 -14.73 -19.21 -4.60
N LEU A 377 -16.00 -18.85 -4.82
CA LEU A 377 -17.00 -18.70 -3.76
C LEU A 377 -17.55 -20.07 -3.30
N PRO A 378 -17.30 -20.49 -2.05
CA PRO A 378 -17.97 -21.66 -1.49
C PRO A 378 -19.37 -21.28 -0.97
N ARG A 379 -20.22 -22.27 -0.65
CA ARG A 379 -21.48 -22.00 0.05
C ARG A 379 -21.27 -21.47 1.48
N THR A 380 -20.19 -21.90 2.13
CA THR A 380 -19.82 -21.53 3.51
C THR A 380 -18.30 -21.57 3.66
N ARG A 381 -17.74 -20.69 4.49
CA ARG A 381 -16.33 -20.72 4.86
C ARG A 381 -16.16 -20.33 6.33
N GLU A 382 -15.46 -21.18 7.08
CA GLU A 382 -15.05 -20.92 8.47
C GLU A 382 -13.74 -20.12 8.50
N GLY A 383 -13.52 -19.36 9.57
CA GLY A 383 -12.34 -18.52 9.76
C GLY A 383 -12.27 -17.37 8.74
N TRP A 384 -13.42 -16.93 8.23
CA TRP A 384 -13.50 -16.04 7.08
C TRP A 384 -14.43 -14.86 7.31
N ASP A 385 -14.00 -13.67 6.88
CA ASP A 385 -14.76 -12.43 6.88
C ASP A 385 -15.10 -12.05 5.43
N ASN A 386 -16.30 -12.40 4.96
CA ASN A 386 -16.84 -11.94 3.67
C ASN A 386 -17.24 -10.47 3.66
N MET A 387 -17.03 -9.76 4.77
CA MET A 387 -17.26 -8.33 4.94
C MET A 387 -18.72 -7.90 4.76
N SER A 388 -19.70 -8.79 4.99
CA SER A 388 -21.12 -8.40 5.00
C SER A 388 -21.37 -7.26 5.99
N ASP A 389 -22.01 -6.19 5.53
CA ASP A 389 -22.13 -4.94 6.29
C ASP A 389 -23.34 -4.07 5.92
N ASP A 390 -24.36 -4.56 5.19
CA ASP A 390 -25.52 -3.73 4.85
C ASP A 390 -26.51 -3.62 6.02
N VAL A 391 -26.71 -4.73 6.74
CA VAL A 391 -27.57 -4.79 7.94
C VAL A 391 -26.95 -5.70 9.00
N HIS A 392 -27.12 -5.33 10.27
CA HIS A 392 -26.70 -6.11 11.42
C HIS A 392 -27.88 -6.49 12.32
N TYR A 393 -27.89 -7.74 12.77
CA TYR A 393 -28.78 -8.31 13.77
C TYR A 393 -27.95 -8.78 14.95
N LEU A 394 -28.27 -8.29 16.15
CA LEU A 394 -27.57 -8.63 17.39
C LEU A 394 -28.49 -8.47 18.60
N ASN A 395 -28.11 -9.08 19.71
CA ASN A 395 -28.69 -8.73 21.01
C ASN A 395 -28.15 -7.36 21.46
N THR A 396 -28.98 -6.32 21.36
CA THR A 396 -28.61 -4.94 21.71
C THR A 396 -28.32 -4.73 23.20
N THR A 397 -28.74 -5.67 24.06
CA THR A 397 -28.46 -5.66 25.50
C THR A 397 -27.19 -6.43 25.89
N ALA A 398 -26.59 -7.16 24.94
CA ALA A 398 -25.40 -7.95 25.22
C ALA A 398 -24.16 -7.07 25.46
N PRO A 399 -23.22 -7.50 26.34
CA PRO A 399 -21.95 -6.80 26.53
C PRO A 399 -21.19 -6.63 25.20
N GLY A 400 -20.80 -5.40 24.88
CA GLY A 400 -20.07 -5.10 23.65
C GLY A 400 -20.95 -4.78 22.43
N ALA A 401 -22.28 -4.87 22.53
CA ALA A 401 -23.21 -4.38 21.51
C ALA A 401 -22.97 -2.89 21.16
N ASP A 402 -22.50 -2.10 22.13
CA ASP A 402 -22.11 -0.71 21.95
C ASP A 402 -21.07 -0.48 20.84
N LYS A 403 -20.22 -1.48 20.56
CA LYS A 403 -19.21 -1.41 19.48
C LYS A 403 -19.85 -1.40 18.09
N TRP A 404 -21.09 -1.86 17.99
CA TRP A 404 -21.87 -1.96 16.76
C TRP A 404 -22.92 -0.85 16.62
N LYS A 405 -22.83 0.23 17.42
CA LYS A 405 -23.65 1.46 17.32
C LYS A 405 -23.43 2.20 16.00
N SER A 406 -23.76 1.54 14.91
CA SER A 406 -23.87 2.08 13.56
C SER A 406 -25.36 2.20 13.23
N GLY A 407 -25.70 3.09 12.30
CA GLY A 407 -27.07 3.20 11.77
C GLY A 407 -27.53 1.97 10.96
N LYS A 408 -26.76 0.88 10.94
CA LYS A 408 -27.02 -0.35 10.19
C LYS A 408 -27.58 -1.48 11.05
N VAL A 409 -27.72 -1.27 12.36
CA VAL A 409 -28.38 -2.24 13.25
C VAL A 409 -29.90 -2.11 13.09
N LYS A 410 -30.57 -3.21 12.72
CA LYS A 410 -32.03 -3.23 12.63
C LYS A 410 -32.63 -3.62 13.99
N THR A 411 -33.44 -2.73 14.58
CA THR A 411 -34.04 -2.94 15.90
C THR A 411 -35.56 -3.02 15.88
N GLU A 412 -36.21 -2.63 14.79
CA GLU A 412 -37.66 -2.57 14.65
C GLU A 412 -38.13 -3.37 13.45
N GLY A 413 -39.38 -3.84 13.48
CA GLY A 413 -39.99 -4.59 12.37
C GLY A 413 -39.23 -5.89 12.03
N LEU A 414 -38.64 -6.53 13.05
CA LEU A 414 -37.91 -7.79 12.89
C LEU A 414 -38.90 -8.96 12.77
N SER A 415 -38.79 -9.71 11.68
CA SER A 415 -39.39 -11.04 11.57
C SER A 415 -38.81 -12.00 12.62
N GLN A 416 -39.46 -13.14 12.85
CA GLN A 416 -38.96 -14.14 13.80
C GLN A 416 -37.54 -14.62 13.46
N LEU A 417 -37.25 -14.87 12.18
CA LEU A 417 -35.93 -15.30 11.73
C LEU A 417 -34.87 -14.21 11.96
N GLU A 418 -35.22 -12.94 11.76
CA GLU A 418 -34.31 -11.82 12.02
C GLU A 418 -34.02 -11.62 13.52
N GLN A 419 -35.01 -11.85 14.38
CA GLN A 419 -34.80 -11.82 15.84
C GLN A 419 -33.80 -12.88 16.29
N GLU A 420 -33.86 -14.06 15.68
CA GLU A 420 -33.02 -15.21 16.02
C GLU A 420 -31.70 -15.27 15.22
N ALA A 421 -31.52 -14.42 14.21
CA ALA A 421 -30.40 -14.47 13.27
C ALA A 421 -29.02 -14.39 13.95
N HIS A 422 -28.95 -13.66 15.06
CA HIS A 422 -27.71 -13.43 15.80
C HIS A 422 -27.27 -14.62 16.66
N LEU A 423 -28.16 -15.60 16.90
CA LEU A 423 -27.94 -16.71 17.83
C LEU A 423 -26.98 -17.78 17.30
N SER A 424 -26.78 -17.88 15.98
CA SER A 424 -25.82 -18.81 15.38
C SER A 424 -25.60 -18.48 13.90
N PHE A 425 -24.54 -19.01 13.30
CA PHE A 425 -24.36 -18.93 11.84
C PHE A 425 -25.51 -19.58 11.07
N HIS A 426 -26.07 -20.69 11.57
CA HIS A 426 -27.22 -21.35 10.94
C HIS A 426 -28.43 -20.43 10.86
N ASN A 427 -28.80 -19.78 11.98
CA ASN A 427 -29.92 -18.84 12.01
C ASN A 427 -29.65 -17.60 11.15
N CYS A 428 -28.42 -17.10 11.15
CA CYS A 428 -28.01 -16.00 10.29
C CYS A 428 -28.21 -16.34 8.80
N ARG A 429 -27.79 -17.54 8.39
CA ARG A 429 -27.98 -18.03 7.01
C ARG A 429 -29.46 -18.21 6.67
N LEU A 430 -30.25 -18.81 7.56
CA LEU A 430 -31.70 -18.99 7.34
C LEU A 430 -32.41 -17.65 7.18
N ALA A 431 -32.08 -16.66 8.01
CA ALA A 431 -32.64 -15.32 7.91
C ALA A 431 -32.24 -14.65 6.57
N CYS A 432 -30.98 -14.76 6.14
CA CYS A 432 -30.55 -14.26 4.83
C CYS A 432 -31.31 -14.94 3.68
N GLN A 433 -31.47 -16.26 3.71
CA GLN A 433 -32.23 -17.01 2.70
C GLN A 433 -33.71 -16.60 2.64
N ASN A 434 -34.26 -15.97 3.68
CA ASN A 434 -35.64 -15.48 3.69
C ASN A 434 -35.77 -13.97 3.39
N LEU A 435 -34.65 -13.27 3.20
CA LEU A 435 -34.63 -11.90 2.68
C LEU A 435 -34.39 -11.94 1.17
N PRO A 436 -35.31 -11.42 0.32
CA PRO A 436 -35.22 -11.57 -1.14
C PRO A 436 -33.88 -11.15 -1.75
N ASP A 437 -33.32 -10.05 -1.28
CA ASP A 437 -32.12 -9.43 -1.86
C ASP A 437 -30.83 -9.83 -1.15
N CYS A 438 -30.88 -10.70 -0.14
CA CYS A 438 -29.67 -11.12 0.57
C CYS A 438 -28.86 -12.09 -0.29
N LEU A 439 -27.62 -11.70 -0.60
CA LEU A 439 -26.67 -12.50 -1.38
C LEU A 439 -25.61 -13.17 -0.50
N GLN A 440 -25.27 -12.57 0.64
CA GLN A 440 -24.29 -13.13 1.56
C GLN A 440 -24.53 -12.74 3.01
N CYS A 441 -24.09 -13.60 3.93
CA CYS A 441 -24.20 -13.39 5.37
C CYS A 441 -22.90 -13.74 6.09
N ARG A 442 -22.71 -13.16 7.27
CA ARG A 442 -21.57 -13.40 8.16
C ARG A 442 -22.05 -13.47 9.59
N HIS A 443 -21.56 -14.43 10.36
CA HIS A 443 -21.78 -14.51 11.80
C HIS A 443 -20.45 -14.52 12.54
N HIS A 444 -20.36 -13.72 13.61
CA HIS A 444 -19.25 -13.72 14.55
C HIS A 444 -19.66 -12.98 15.84
N GLY A 445 -19.34 -13.56 17.00
CA GLY A 445 -19.45 -12.89 18.30
C GLY A 445 -20.89 -12.48 18.62
N GLY A 446 -21.87 -13.33 18.28
CA GLY A 446 -23.30 -13.06 18.48
C GLY A 446 -23.86 -11.94 17.59
N VAL A 447 -23.22 -11.66 16.45
CA VAL A 447 -23.68 -10.67 15.46
C VAL A 447 -23.84 -11.34 14.10
N CYS A 448 -25.05 -11.28 13.53
CA CYS A 448 -25.30 -11.62 12.14
C CYS A 448 -25.25 -10.36 11.27
N SER A 449 -24.41 -10.36 10.25
CA SER A 449 -24.30 -9.28 9.27
C SER A 449 -24.69 -9.80 7.89
N MET A 450 -25.47 -9.05 7.13
CA MET A 450 -25.93 -9.46 5.79
C MET A 450 -25.62 -8.39 4.75
N SER A 451 -25.52 -8.81 3.49
CA SER A 451 -25.32 -7.90 2.37
C SER A 451 -26.10 -8.29 1.12
N THR A 452 -26.49 -7.27 0.36
CA THR A 452 -27.12 -7.36 -0.97
C THR A 452 -26.10 -7.27 -2.10
N THR A 453 -24.83 -7.09 -1.76
CA THR A 453 -23.69 -7.14 -2.68
C THR A 453 -22.83 -8.36 -2.38
N VAL A 454 -22.12 -8.84 -3.40
CA VAL A 454 -21.17 -9.95 -3.26
C VAL A 454 -19.78 -9.39 -2.99
N LYS A 455 -19.06 -9.98 -2.04
CA LYS A 455 -17.67 -9.75 -1.69
C LYS A 455 -17.05 -11.12 -1.42
N HIS A 456 -15.85 -11.37 -1.92
CA HIS A 456 -15.12 -12.59 -1.58
C HIS A 456 -14.61 -12.53 -0.14
N GLY A 457 -14.13 -11.37 0.31
CA GLY A 457 -13.66 -11.13 1.66
C GLY A 457 -12.21 -11.52 1.90
N ARG A 458 -11.89 -11.75 3.16
CA ARG A 458 -10.53 -11.97 3.66
C ARG A 458 -10.49 -12.99 4.80
N PRO A 459 -9.31 -13.56 5.10
CA PRO A 459 -9.13 -14.33 6.32
C PRO A 459 -9.52 -13.49 7.55
N ALA A 460 -10.21 -14.10 8.50
CA ALA A 460 -10.57 -13.44 9.74
C ALA A 460 -9.30 -12.98 10.47
N GLN A 461 -9.27 -11.73 10.93
CA GLN A 461 -8.18 -11.25 11.76
C GLN A 461 -8.32 -11.83 13.16
N ASN A 462 -7.70 -12.99 13.40
CA ASN A 462 -7.62 -13.55 14.73
C ASN A 462 -6.82 -12.58 15.62
N LYS A 463 -7.50 -11.82 16.50
CA LYS A 463 -6.83 -11.16 17.62
C LYS A 463 -6.21 -12.17 18.59
N SER A 464 -6.56 -13.44 18.43
CA SER A 464 -6.10 -14.57 19.23
C SER A 464 -5.15 -15.45 18.41
N ALA A 465 -4.00 -14.91 18.02
CA ALA A 465 -2.86 -15.76 17.71
C ALA A 465 -2.45 -16.47 19.02
N GLY A 466 -3.09 -17.60 19.30
CA GLY A 466 -3.01 -18.32 20.57
C GLY A 466 -4.35 -18.72 21.22
N ALA A 467 -5.51 -18.51 20.57
CA ALA A 467 -6.72 -19.19 21.03
C ALA A 467 -6.61 -20.69 20.72
N GLU A 468 -6.62 -21.49 21.77
CA GLU A 468 -6.70 -22.95 21.75
C GLU A 468 -7.96 -23.42 20.98
N GLU A 469 -8.01 -24.71 20.66
CA GLU A 469 -9.13 -25.41 19.96
C GLU A 469 -10.51 -25.27 20.65
N ASP A 470 -10.59 -24.60 21.80
CA ASP A 470 -11.78 -24.42 22.64
C ASP A 470 -12.44 -23.02 22.51
N THR A 471 -12.44 -22.41 21.31
CA THR A 471 -13.34 -21.25 21.09
C THR A 471 -14.77 -21.73 20.90
N GLU A 472 -15.71 -21.18 21.66
CA GLU A 472 -17.15 -21.47 21.50
C GLU A 472 -17.56 -21.23 20.03
N GLU A 473 -18.44 -22.09 19.50
CA GLU A 473 -18.87 -22.05 18.10
C GLU A 473 -19.39 -20.67 17.65
N ASP A 474 -19.98 -19.90 18.58
CA ASP A 474 -20.50 -18.55 18.35
C ASP A 474 -19.44 -17.45 18.18
N ASP A 475 -18.18 -17.70 18.59
CA ASP A 475 -17.09 -16.73 18.47
C ASP A 475 -16.25 -16.94 17.19
N ARG A 476 -16.53 -18.00 16.43
CA ARG A 476 -15.87 -18.25 15.14
C ARG A 476 -16.41 -17.32 14.04
N TRP A 477 -15.53 -16.90 13.15
CA TRP A 477 -15.92 -16.13 11.96
C TRP A 477 -16.48 -17.09 10.91
N MET A 478 -17.78 -17.00 10.65
CA MET A 478 -18.46 -17.83 9.66
C MET A 478 -19.03 -16.95 8.54
N SER A 479 -18.66 -17.25 7.30
CA SER A 479 -19.17 -16.56 6.11
C SER A 479 -19.98 -17.50 5.23
N GLY A 480 -21.05 -16.99 4.62
CA GLY A 480 -21.91 -17.73 3.70
C GLY A 480 -22.31 -16.90 2.50
N TRP A 481 -22.50 -17.58 1.36
CA TRP A 481 -22.93 -17.00 0.09
C TRP A 481 -24.11 -17.81 -0.46
N ASP A 482 -25.13 -17.12 -0.93
CA ASP A 482 -26.26 -17.73 -1.63
C ASP A 482 -25.91 -17.87 -3.11
N LEU A 483 -25.18 -18.94 -3.45
CA LEU A 483 -24.65 -19.15 -4.80
C LEU A 483 -25.75 -19.17 -5.87
N GLU A 484 -26.93 -19.70 -5.56
CA GLU A 484 -28.03 -19.78 -6.52
C GLU A 484 -28.58 -18.39 -6.86
N ARG A 485 -28.75 -17.53 -5.86
CA ARG A 485 -29.13 -16.14 -6.07
C ARG A 485 -28.04 -15.33 -6.74
N ILE A 486 -26.79 -15.51 -6.32
CA ILE A 486 -25.64 -14.82 -6.91
C ILE A 486 -25.53 -15.16 -8.39
N GLU A 487 -25.58 -16.44 -8.75
CA GLU A 487 -25.53 -16.86 -10.16
C GLU A 487 -26.73 -16.35 -10.96
N ALA A 488 -27.93 -16.36 -10.38
CA ALA A 488 -29.12 -15.80 -11.02
C ALA A 488 -28.98 -14.28 -11.25
N TRP A 489 -28.44 -13.57 -10.26
CA TRP A 489 -28.17 -12.13 -10.34
C TRP A 489 -27.11 -11.84 -11.42
N VAL A 490 -25.99 -12.58 -11.44
CA VAL A 490 -24.93 -12.43 -12.45
C VAL A 490 -25.48 -12.65 -13.86
N ARG A 491 -26.25 -13.72 -14.09
CA ARG A 491 -26.89 -14.00 -15.39
C ARG A 491 -27.84 -12.87 -15.81
N GLY A 492 -28.55 -12.28 -14.86
CA GLY A 492 -29.44 -11.15 -15.11
C GLY A 492 -28.72 -9.84 -15.47
N HIS A 493 -27.40 -9.75 -15.25
CA HIS A 493 -26.59 -8.55 -15.44
C HIS A 493 -25.39 -8.80 -16.40
N GLU A 494 -25.49 -9.77 -17.30
CA GLU A 494 -24.41 -10.06 -18.26
C GLU A 494 -24.18 -8.93 -19.27
N GLU A 495 -25.20 -8.14 -19.58
CA GLU A 495 -25.13 -7.04 -20.54
C GLU A 495 -24.97 -5.70 -19.83
N CYS A 496 -23.93 -4.94 -20.21
CA CYS A 496 -23.62 -3.65 -19.62
C CYS A 496 -23.66 -2.47 -20.61
N GLY A 497 -24.02 -2.72 -21.88
CA GLY A 497 -24.00 -1.68 -22.93
C GLY A 497 -22.63 -1.04 -23.14
N GLU A 498 -22.63 0.20 -23.66
CA GLU A 498 -21.44 1.04 -23.85
C GLU A 498 -20.83 1.51 -22.52
N VAL A 499 -19.53 1.83 -22.52
CA VAL A 499 -18.87 2.31 -21.30
C VAL A 499 -19.35 3.72 -21.03
N VAL A 500 -19.93 3.94 -19.85
CA VAL A 500 -20.24 5.28 -19.36
C VAL A 500 -19.03 5.76 -18.57
N TRP A 501 -18.37 6.80 -19.08
CA TRP A 501 -17.21 7.39 -18.45
C TRP A 501 -17.62 8.41 -17.39
N PRO A 502 -16.92 8.43 -16.24
CA PRO A 502 -17.17 9.44 -15.24
C PRO A 502 -16.65 10.80 -15.71
N THR A 503 -17.47 11.85 -15.63
CA THR A 503 -17.13 13.23 -16.02
C THR A 503 -17.10 14.16 -14.81
N PRO A 504 -16.07 14.99 -14.60
CA PRO A 504 -16.01 16.00 -13.53
C PRO A 504 -16.98 17.17 -13.69
#